data_AF-X1MSE4-F1
#
_entry.id   AF-X1MSE4-F1
#
_cell.length_a   1.000
_cell.length_b   1.000
_cell.length_c   1.000
_cell.angle_alpha   90.00
_cell.angle_beta   90.00
_cell.angle_gamma   90.00
#
_symmetry.space_group_name_H-M   'P 1'
#
loop_
_entity.id
_entity.type
_entity.pdbx_description
1 polymer ?
#
loop_
_entity_poly.entity_id
_entity_poly.type
_entity_poly.pdbx_seq_one_letter_code
_entity_poly.pdbx_strand_id
1 'polypeptide(L)'
;ANVQKLKKAKISVHTLFLVAHPACLDKALDYKKRLLRIHRRVKLQRFMGFYQGKLYPRQSDRNAGEEQKDGICNYGLYQEGFGQKEARAILCHSDKVLIAPSGDIYNCHYKVYTEHKDRLGNLFVDGVRVRIPRGYFLCQDFGFCNPCDSEGHLFKSLGGETKSISTV
;
A
#
# COMPACT_ATOMS: atom_id res chain seq x y z
N ALA A 1 -17.62 -5.75 -22.20
CA ALA A 1 -16.56 -5.42 -21.21
C ALA A 1 -15.37 -6.37 -21.36
N ASN A 2 -14.13 -5.94 -21.08
CA ASN A 2 -12.91 -6.78 -21.22
C ASN A 2 -12.99 -8.10 -20.45
N VAL A 3 -13.67 -8.13 -19.30
CA VAL A 3 -13.94 -9.36 -18.53
C VAL A 3 -14.65 -10.43 -19.35
N GLN A 4 -15.61 -10.06 -20.20
CA GLN A 4 -16.30 -11.02 -21.08
C GLN A 4 -15.38 -11.53 -22.19
N LYS A 5 -14.47 -10.68 -22.70
CA LYS A 5 -13.47 -11.09 -23.70
C LYS A 5 -12.49 -12.10 -23.09
N LEU A 6 -12.00 -11.85 -21.87
CA LEU A 6 -11.14 -12.78 -21.13
C LEU A 6 -11.82 -14.13 -20.89
N LYS A 7 -13.10 -14.13 -20.46
CA LYS A 7 -13.88 -15.36 -20.31
C LYS A 7 -14.03 -16.14 -21.62
N LYS A 8 -14.31 -15.46 -22.73
CA LYS A 8 -14.37 -16.08 -24.07
C LYS A 8 -13.02 -16.68 -24.48
N ALA A 9 -11.93 -16.03 -24.12
CA ALA A 9 -10.56 -16.51 -24.32
C ALA A 9 -10.13 -17.61 -23.32
N LYS A 10 -11.05 -18.12 -22.50
CA LYS A 10 -10.77 -19.11 -21.44
C LYS A 10 -9.75 -18.63 -20.39
N ILE A 11 -9.56 -17.33 -20.24
CA ILE A 11 -8.75 -16.73 -19.18
C ILE A 11 -9.63 -16.53 -17.95
N SER A 12 -9.25 -17.17 -16.85
CA SER A 12 -9.97 -17.03 -15.58
C SER A 12 -9.67 -15.68 -14.93
N VAL A 13 -10.73 -14.98 -14.51
CA VAL A 13 -10.63 -13.77 -13.70
C VAL A 13 -11.08 -14.12 -12.30
N HIS A 14 -10.17 -14.07 -11.32
CA HIS A 14 -10.48 -14.43 -9.94
C HIS A 14 -11.31 -13.35 -9.25
N THR A 15 -10.81 -12.11 -9.21
CA THR A 15 -11.45 -10.95 -8.55
C THR A 15 -11.27 -9.71 -9.42
N LEU A 16 -12.29 -8.86 -9.46
CA LEU A 16 -12.18 -7.49 -9.97
C LEU A 16 -12.04 -6.55 -8.78
N PHE A 17 -11.03 -5.68 -8.82
CA PHE A 17 -10.84 -4.62 -7.84
C PHE A 17 -11.25 -3.28 -8.43
N LEU A 18 -11.96 -2.49 -7.63
CA LEU A 18 -12.34 -1.12 -7.94
C LEU A 18 -11.75 -0.22 -6.87
N VAL A 19 -10.90 0.72 -7.25
CA VAL A 19 -10.41 1.75 -6.33
C VAL A 19 -11.41 2.91 -6.31
N ALA A 20 -11.87 3.30 -5.13
CA ALA A 20 -12.86 4.34 -4.94
C ALA A 20 -12.28 5.55 -4.20
N HIS A 21 -12.13 6.66 -4.91
CA HIS A 21 -11.87 7.95 -4.29
C HIS A 21 -13.12 8.42 -3.52
N PRO A 22 -12.99 8.98 -2.29
CA PRO A 22 -14.15 9.43 -1.50
C PRO A 22 -15.10 10.36 -2.26
N ALA A 23 -14.56 11.30 -3.05
CA ALA A 23 -15.34 12.22 -3.88
C ALA A 23 -16.20 11.54 -4.98
N CYS A 24 -15.91 10.29 -5.33
CA CYS A 24 -16.60 9.54 -6.38
C CYS A 24 -17.17 8.21 -5.88
N LEU A 25 -17.32 8.03 -4.56
CA LEU A 25 -17.71 6.76 -3.97
C LEU A 25 -19.06 6.26 -4.49
N ASP A 26 -20.07 7.14 -4.61
CA ASP A 26 -21.40 6.77 -5.09
C ASP A 26 -21.34 6.21 -6.53
N LYS A 27 -20.53 6.83 -7.39
CA LYS A 27 -20.28 6.34 -8.76
C LYS A 27 -19.55 4.99 -8.76
N ALA A 28 -18.57 4.81 -7.87
CA ALA A 28 -17.84 3.56 -7.75
C ALA A 28 -18.74 2.41 -7.26
N LEU A 29 -19.67 2.70 -6.33
CA LEU A 29 -20.66 1.75 -5.83
C LEU A 29 -21.69 1.37 -6.91
N ASP A 30 -22.16 2.33 -7.72
CA ASP A 30 -22.99 2.03 -8.88
C ASP A 30 -22.24 1.12 -9.88
N TYR A 31 -20.99 1.45 -10.18
CA TYR A 31 -20.17 0.66 -11.09
C TYR A 31 -19.91 -0.76 -10.56
N LYS A 32 -19.71 -0.90 -9.24
CA LYS A 32 -19.63 -2.20 -8.57
C LYS A 32 -20.90 -3.03 -8.78
N LYS A 33 -22.09 -2.45 -8.61
CA LYS A 33 -23.37 -3.14 -8.86
C LYS A 33 -23.47 -3.65 -10.30
N ARG A 34 -23.03 -2.84 -11.27
CA ARG A 34 -23.01 -3.23 -12.69
C ARG A 34 -22.02 -4.36 -12.97
N LEU A 35 -20.82 -4.31 -12.40
CA LEU A 35 -19.81 -5.36 -12.56
C LEU A 35 -20.19 -6.67 -11.88
N LEU A 36 -20.94 -6.64 -10.77
CA LEU A 36 -21.45 -7.83 -10.11
C LEU A 36 -22.41 -8.65 -11.01
N ARG A 37 -23.10 -8.00 -11.97
CA ARG A 37 -23.91 -8.69 -12.99
C ARG A 37 -23.06 -9.49 -13.99
N ILE A 38 -21.75 -9.20 -14.07
CA ILE A 38 -20.82 -9.81 -15.04
C ILE A 38 -19.84 -10.76 -14.33
N HIS A 39 -19.47 -10.46 -13.08
CA HIS A 39 -18.50 -11.23 -12.30
C HIS A 39 -18.89 -11.28 -10.82
N ARG A 40 -18.90 -12.48 -10.24
CA ARG A 40 -19.33 -12.72 -8.85
C ARG A 40 -18.46 -12.08 -7.77
N ARG A 41 -17.18 -11.80 -8.06
CA ARG A 41 -16.22 -11.29 -7.06
C ARG A 41 -15.71 -9.92 -7.47
N VAL A 42 -16.43 -8.89 -7.05
CA VAL A 42 -16.02 -7.50 -7.23
C VAL A 42 -15.76 -6.89 -5.86
N LYS A 43 -14.49 -6.56 -5.59
CA LYS A 43 -14.05 -5.88 -4.38
C LYS A 43 -13.91 -4.40 -4.64
N LEU A 44 -14.36 -3.60 -3.67
CA LEU A 44 -14.07 -2.17 -3.62
C LEU A 44 -12.89 -2.00 -2.67
N GLN A 45 -11.87 -1.28 -3.09
CA GLN A 45 -10.76 -0.83 -2.28
C GLN A 45 -10.86 0.70 -2.19
N ARG A 46 -10.67 1.27 -1.00
CA ARG A 46 -10.69 2.74 -0.88
C ARG A 46 -9.40 3.31 -1.44
N PHE A 47 -9.47 4.53 -1.93
CA PHE A 47 -8.30 5.24 -2.43
C PHE A 47 -7.38 5.60 -1.27
N MET A 48 -6.14 5.11 -1.36
CA MET A 48 -5.04 5.44 -0.45
C MET A 48 -4.00 6.19 -1.30
N GLY A 49 -3.79 7.47 -1.02
CA GLY A 49 -2.91 8.27 -1.87
C GLY A 49 -3.19 9.77 -1.83
N PHE A 50 -2.36 10.51 -2.56
CA PHE A 50 -2.52 11.94 -2.73
C PHE A 50 -3.50 12.26 -3.86
N TYR A 51 -4.44 13.15 -3.57
CA TYR A 51 -5.28 13.78 -4.57
C TYR A 51 -5.52 15.24 -4.18
N GLN A 52 -5.22 16.15 -5.11
CA GLN A 52 -5.35 17.61 -4.88
C GLN A 52 -4.66 18.09 -3.59
N GLY A 53 -3.41 17.64 -3.36
CA GLY A 53 -2.60 18.03 -2.21
C GLY A 53 -3.04 17.42 -0.87
N LYS A 54 -3.99 16.49 -0.87
CA LYS A 54 -4.50 15.83 0.34
C LYS A 54 -4.19 14.34 0.30
N LEU A 55 -3.60 13.83 1.37
CA LEU A 55 -3.41 12.40 1.60
C LEU A 55 -4.73 11.79 2.09
N TYR A 56 -5.22 10.79 1.37
CA TYR A 56 -6.37 9.98 1.75
C TYR A 56 -5.92 8.61 2.24
N PRO A 57 -6.64 8.02 3.20
CA PRO A 57 -7.84 8.55 3.83
C PRO A 57 -7.57 9.57 4.94
N ARG A 58 -8.60 10.36 5.27
CA ARG A 58 -8.57 11.36 6.34
C ARG A 58 -9.70 11.10 7.32
N GLN A 59 -9.44 11.34 8.60
CA GLN A 59 -10.45 11.22 9.65
C GLN A 59 -11.66 12.15 9.45
N SER A 60 -11.52 13.22 8.67
CA SER A 60 -12.62 14.14 8.31
C SER A 60 -13.40 13.74 7.06
N ASP A 61 -13.05 12.62 6.40
CA ASP A 61 -13.79 12.16 5.23
C ASP A 61 -15.18 11.64 5.63
N ARG A 62 -16.16 11.77 4.71
CA ARG A 62 -17.59 11.42 4.94
C ARG A 62 -17.81 10.00 5.47
N ASN A 63 -16.86 9.09 5.22
CA ASN A 63 -16.93 7.69 5.63
C ASN A 63 -15.77 7.30 6.54
N ALA A 64 -15.19 8.26 7.28
CA ALA A 64 -14.10 7.98 8.19
C ALA A 64 -14.44 6.80 9.12
N GLY A 65 -13.47 5.90 9.28
CA GLY A 65 -13.60 4.66 10.07
C GLY A 65 -13.87 3.44 9.20
N GLU A 66 -14.42 3.63 8.00
CA GLU A 66 -14.60 2.55 7.05
C GLU A 66 -13.26 1.98 6.56
N GLU A 67 -12.20 2.79 6.55
CA GLU A 67 -10.83 2.44 6.21
C GLU A 67 -10.16 1.49 7.21
N GLN A 68 -10.74 1.32 8.40
CA GLN A 68 -10.31 0.27 9.33
C GLN A 68 -10.47 -1.12 8.70
N LYS A 69 -11.45 -1.29 7.79
CA LYS A 69 -11.62 -2.53 7.01
C LYS A 69 -10.50 -2.77 6.00
N ASP A 70 -9.75 -1.72 5.66
CA ASP A 70 -8.57 -1.78 4.80
C ASP A 70 -7.26 -1.67 5.64
N GLY A 71 -7.36 -1.85 6.96
CA GLY A 71 -6.22 -1.89 7.89
C GLY A 71 -5.70 -0.52 8.36
N ILE A 72 -6.38 0.58 8.09
CA ILE A 72 -5.98 1.91 8.58
C ILE A 72 -6.77 2.25 9.84
N CYS A 73 -6.17 1.99 11.00
CA CYS A 73 -6.76 2.24 12.32
C CYS A 73 -6.17 3.47 13.02
N ASN A 74 -4.94 3.88 12.67
CA ASN A 74 -4.28 5.06 13.23
C ASN A 74 -4.02 6.14 12.15
N TYR A 75 -4.97 7.06 12.00
CA TYR A 75 -4.87 8.16 11.03
C TYR A 75 -3.68 9.10 11.31
N GLY A 76 -3.34 9.33 12.58
CA GLY A 76 -2.22 10.20 12.95
C GLY A 76 -0.89 9.63 12.44
N LEU A 77 -0.62 8.37 12.78
CA LEU A 77 0.58 7.67 12.34
C LEU A 77 0.62 7.48 10.81
N TYR A 78 -0.54 7.25 10.20
CA TYR A 78 -0.66 7.22 8.75
C TYR A 78 -0.26 8.55 8.11
N GLN A 79 -0.75 9.68 8.63
CA GLN A 79 -0.37 11.00 8.14
C GLN A 79 1.10 11.31 8.39
N GLU A 80 1.65 10.88 9.54
CA GLU A 80 3.07 11.05 9.87
C GLU A 80 3.97 10.24 8.92
N GLY A 81 3.62 8.98 8.61
CA GLY A 81 4.49 8.08 7.85
C GLY A 81 4.38 8.23 6.33
N PHE A 82 3.22 8.69 5.84
CA PHE A 82 2.85 8.62 4.43
C PHE A 82 2.53 10.01 3.86
N GLY A 83 2.67 11.06 4.69
CA GLY A 83 2.33 12.45 4.38
C GLY A 83 3.27 13.16 3.41
N GLN A 84 4.40 12.57 3.05
CA GLN A 84 5.41 13.12 2.13
C GLN A 84 5.86 14.53 2.49
N LYS A 85 6.04 14.80 3.79
CA LYS A 85 6.41 16.13 4.31
C LYS A 85 7.88 16.19 4.73
N GLU A 86 8.27 15.29 5.62
CA GLU A 86 9.59 15.29 6.25
C GLU A 86 10.02 13.85 6.51
N ALA A 87 11.29 13.56 6.25
CA ALA A 87 11.90 12.26 6.51
C ALA A 87 12.44 12.23 7.93
N ARG A 88 12.21 11.13 8.65
CA ARG A 88 12.80 10.93 9.98
C ARG A 88 13.20 9.48 10.23
N ALA A 89 14.11 9.32 11.18
CA ALA A 89 14.53 8.02 11.66
C ALA A 89 13.43 7.32 12.48
N ILE A 90 13.16 6.07 12.15
CA ILE A 90 12.28 5.17 12.91
C ILE A 90 12.81 3.74 12.82
N LEU A 91 12.39 2.88 13.74
CA LEU A 91 12.55 1.44 13.57
C LEU A 91 11.36 0.91 12.77
N CYS A 92 11.59 0.44 11.56
CA CYS A 92 10.56 -0.10 10.66
C CYS A 92 10.61 -1.62 10.63
N HIS A 93 9.47 -2.27 10.44
CA HIS A 93 9.39 -3.70 10.19
C HIS A 93 8.64 -3.95 8.87
N SER A 94 9.29 -4.70 7.98
CA SER A 94 8.72 -5.16 6.72
C SER A 94 9.32 -6.52 6.41
N ASP A 95 8.46 -7.50 6.16
CA ASP A 95 8.80 -8.85 5.74
C ASP A 95 8.66 -9.04 4.22
N LYS A 96 8.40 -7.94 3.49
CA LYS A 96 8.17 -7.94 2.05
C LYS A 96 9.45 -7.63 1.29
N VAL A 97 9.56 -8.24 0.13
CA VAL A 97 10.57 -7.92 -0.88
C VAL A 97 9.88 -7.46 -2.15
N LEU A 98 10.40 -6.39 -2.72
CA LEU A 98 9.95 -5.78 -3.96
C LEU A 98 11.09 -5.86 -4.97
N ILE A 99 10.77 -6.19 -6.22
CA ILE A 99 11.76 -6.28 -7.30
C ILE A 99 11.35 -5.24 -8.34
N ALA A 100 12.23 -4.27 -8.58
CA ALA A 100 12.05 -3.27 -9.62
C ALA A 100 12.24 -3.91 -11.01
N PRO A 101 11.72 -3.30 -12.10
CA PRO A 101 11.97 -3.78 -13.45
C PRO A 101 13.47 -3.88 -13.83
N SER A 102 14.35 -3.10 -13.18
CA SER A 102 15.81 -3.19 -13.30
C SER A 102 16.42 -4.46 -12.69
N GLY A 103 15.61 -5.26 -11.99
CA GLY A 103 16.06 -6.38 -11.17
C GLY A 103 16.47 -5.98 -9.75
N ASP A 104 16.57 -4.68 -9.43
CA ASP A 104 16.96 -4.24 -8.09
C ASP A 104 15.93 -4.65 -7.04
N ILE A 105 16.43 -5.10 -5.90
CA ILE A 105 15.64 -5.71 -4.84
C ILE A 105 15.55 -4.74 -3.66
N TYR A 106 14.35 -4.49 -3.16
CA TYR A 106 14.04 -3.52 -2.11
C TYR A 106 13.11 -4.11 -1.05
N ASN A 107 12.99 -3.43 0.09
CA ASN A 107 12.06 -3.77 1.18
C ASN A 107 10.91 -2.76 1.39
N CYS A 108 10.79 -1.75 0.52
CA CYS A 108 9.81 -0.67 0.63
C CYS A 108 9.49 -0.06 -0.74
N HIS A 109 8.22 0.28 -1.01
CA HIS A 109 7.81 0.86 -2.30
C HIS A 109 8.41 2.24 -2.54
N TYR A 110 8.61 3.04 -1.49
CA TYR A 110 9.28 4.33 -1.61
C TYR A 110 10.64 4.14 -2.30
N LYS A 111 11.43 3.18 -1.82
CA LYS A 111 12.75 2.89 -2.37
C LYS A 111 12.71 2.40 -3.82
N VAL A 112 11.69 1.62 -4.18
CA VAL A 112 11.48 1.20 -5.57
C VAL A 112 11.19 2.42 -6.46
N TYR A 113 10.27 3.29 -6.03
CA TYR A 113 9.79 4.41 -6.85
C TYR A 113 10.79 5.55 -6.97
N THR A 114 11.72 5.68 -6.03
CA THR A 114 12.79 6.66 -6.08
C THR A 114 14.12 6.08 -6.53
N GLU A 115 14.17 4.82 -6.96
CA GLU A 115 15.41 4.10 -7.30
C GLU A 115 16.49 4.27 -6.22
N HIS A 116 16.08 4.13 -4.96
CA HIS A 116 16.90 4.49 -3.82
C HIS A 116 18.21 3.70 -3.80
N LYS A 117 19.30 4.32 -3.34
CA LYS A 117 20.62 3.67 -3.28
C LYS A 117 20.64 2.44 -2.37
N ASP A 118 19.82 2.45 -1.31
CA ASP A 118 19.69 1.36 -0.33
C ASP A 118 18.85 0.18 -0.86
N ARG A 119 19.33 -0.46 -1.92
CA ARG A 119 18.82 -1.74 -2.41
C ARG A 119 19.46 -2.91 -1.66
N LEU A 120 18.73 -4.02 -1.55
CA LEU A 120 19.17 -5.26 -0.92
C LEU A 120 20.00 -6.16 -1.84
N GLY A 121 19.93 -5.94 -3.15
CA GLY A 121 20.60 -6.75 -4.17
C GLY A 121 20.01 -6.51 -5.55
N ASN A 122 20.37 -7.34 -6.52
CA ASN A 122 19.80 -7.34 -7.87
C ASN A 122 19.58 -8.79 -8.35
N LEU A 123 18.41 -9.07 -8.91
CA LEU A 123 17.96 -10.40 -9.34
C LEU A 123 18.85 -11.04 -10.41
N PHE A 124 19.52 -10.22 -11.22
CA PHE A 124 20.37 -10.69 -12.32
C PHE A 124 21.81 -10.98 -11.91
N VAL A 125 22.16 -10.79 -10.63
CA VAL A 125 23.47 -11.18 -10.10
C VAL A 125 23.45 -12.67 -9.76
N ASP A 126 24.36 -13.43 -10.36
CA ASP A 126 24.48 -14.87 -10.12
C ASP A 126 24.65 -15.19 -8.64
N GLY A 127 23.82 -16.12 -8.15
CA GLY A 127 23.85 -16.55 -6.76
C GLY A 127 23.37 -15.51 -5.74
N VAL A 128 22.62 -14.48 -6.17
CA VAL A 128 22.09 -13.45 -5.27
C VAL A 128 21.38 -14.05 -4.06
N ARG A 129 21.77 -13.60 -2.86
CA ARG A 129 21.11 -13.94 -1.59
C ARG A 129 20.75 -12.65 -0.87
N VAL A 130 19.46 -12.40 -0.72
CA VAL A 130 18.95 -11.25 0.01
C VAL A 130 18.59 -11.67 1.43
N ARG A 131 19.12 -10.94 2.42
CA ARG A 131 18.77 -11.12 3.83
C ARG A 131 17.71 -10.09 4.22
N ILE A 132 16.49 -10.55 4.44
CA ILE A 132 15.44 -9.71 5.02
C ILE A 132 15.64 -9.69 6.55
N PRO A 133 15.70 -8.53 7.19
CA PRO A 133 15.69 -8.44 8.65
C PRO A 133 14.44 -9.13 9.21
N ARG A 134 14.61 -10.10 10.13
CA ARG A 134 13.48 -10.76 10.82
C ARG A 134 12.79 -9.90 11.88
N GLY A 135 13.16 -8.62 11.97
CA GLY A 135 12.75 -7.72 13.03
C GLY A 135 12.83 -6.28 12.57
N TYR A 136 12.79 -5.37 13.52
CA TYR A 136 12.88 -3.95 13.23
C TYR A 136 14.26 -3.56 12.69
N PHE A 137 14.31 -2.73 11.65
CA PHE A 137 15.52 -2.13 11.10
C PHE A 137 15.41 -0.61 11.13
N LEU A 138 16.55 0.09 11.22
CA LEU A 138 16.57 1.55 11.15
C LEU A 138 16.20 2.00 9.73
N CYS A 139 15.12 2.77 9.63
CA CYS A 139 14.66 3.42 8.42
C CYS A 139 14.81 4.93 8.59
N GLN A 140 15.37 5.62 7.60
CA GLN A 140 15.51 7.09 7.59
C GLN A 140 14.41 7.77 6.77
N ASP A 141 13.60 6.98 6.05
CA ASP A 141 12.63 7.45 5.06
C ASP A 141 11.19 7.55 5.61
N PHE A 142 10.99 7.34 6.92
CA PHE A 142 9.65 7.44 7.50
C PHE A 142 9.13 8.87 7.33
N GLY A 143 7.91 9.00 6.81
CA GLY A 143 7.36 10.25 6.30
C GLY A 143 7.14 10.23 4.80
N PHE A 144 7.84 9.36 4.08
CA PHE A 144 7.69 9.14 2.64
C PHE A 144 7.24 7.72 2.28
N CYS A 145 6.70 6.97 3.25
CA CYS A 145 6.15 5.64 3.00
C CYS A 145 5.04 5.68 1.95
N ASN A 146 4.90 4.61 1.15
CA ASN A 146 3.89 4.56 0.10
C ASN A 146 2.51 4.20 0.68
N PRO A 147 1.45 5.00 0.47
CA PRO A 147 0.11 4.76 1.02
C PRO A 147 -0.44 3.33 0.89
N CYS A 148 -0.10 2.62 -0.18
CA CYS A 148 -0.54 1.23 -0.43
C CYS A 148 0.11 0.20 0.50
N ASP A 149 1.14 0.57 1.25
CA ASP A 149 1.86 -0.29 2.18
C ASP A 149 1.24 -0.33 3.59
N SER A 150 0.22 0.49 3.86
CA SER A 150 -0.27 0.77 5.22
C SER A 150 -0.77 -0.45 6.01
N GLU A 151 -1.37 -1.43 5.35
CA GLU A 151 -2.08 -2.55 6.01
C GLU A 151 -1.17 -3.49 6.83
N GLY A 152 0.15 -3.43 6.65
CA GLY A 152 1.09 -4.34 7.32
C GLY A 152 2.33 -3.69 7.93
N HIS A 153 2.37 -2.37 8.07
CA HIS A 153 3.54 -1.69 8.60
C HIS A 153 3.50 -1.55 10.12
N LEU A 154 4.48 -2.18 10.77
CA LEU A 154 4.79 -1.98 12.18
C LEU A 154 6.00 -1.06 12.31
N PHE A 155 5.91 -0.14 13.26
CA PHE A 155 6.96 0.81 13.56
C PHE A 155 7.30 0.76 15.06
N LYS A 156 8.52 1.16 15.39
CA LYS A 156 8.95 1.47 16.74
C LYS A 156 9.61 2.84 16.76
N SER A 157 9.26 3.67 17.73
CA SER A 157 10.06 4.87 17.99
C SER A 157 11.49 4.45 18.36
N LEU A 158 12.46 5.35 18.21
CA LEU A 158 13.83 5.06 18.60
C LEU A 158 13.97 4.78 20.11
N GLY A 159 13.01 5.25 20.92
CA GLY A 159 12.89 4.94 22.35
C GLY A 159 12.21 3.59 22.66
N GLY A 160 11.81 2.82 21.65
CA GLY A 160 11.28 1.45 21.81
C GLY A 160 9.75 1.33 21.86
N GLU A 161 9.01 2.43 21.84
CA GLU A 161 7.54 2.42 21.81
C GLU A 161 7.05 1.86 20.48
N THR A 162 6.23 0.80 20.50
CA THR A 162 5.66 0.20 19.30
C THR A 162 4.46 0.99 18.81
N LYS A 163 4.44 1.31 17.51
CA LYS A 163 3.40 2.07 16.83
C LYS A 163 2.95 1.28 15.61
N SER A 164 1.65 1.13 15.43
CA SER A 164 1.10 0.44 14.26
C SER A 164 -0.01 1.27 13.63
N ILE A 165 -0.09 1.20 12.30
CA ILE A 165 -1.19 1.77 11.54
C ILE A 165 -2.40 0.86 11.58
N SER A 166 -2.16 -0.45 11.60
CA SER A 166 -3.16 -1.51 11.65
C SER A 166 -3.24 -2.10 13.06
N THR A 167 -4.43 -2.52 13.49
CA THR A 167 -4.63 -3.29 14.73
C THR A 167 -4.68 -4.79 14.49
N VAL A 168 -4.50 -5.22 13.23
CA VAL A 168 -4.54 -6.63 12.81
C VAL A 168 -3.18 -7.28 13.00
#